data_AF-S8DUI4-F1
#
_entry.id   AF-S8DUI4-F1
#
_cell.length_a   1.000
_cell.length_b   1.000
_cell.length_c   1.000
_cell.angle_alpha   90.00
_cell.angle_beta   90.00
_cell.angle_gamma   90.00
#
_symmetry.space_group_name_H-M   'P 1'
#
loop_
_entity.id
_entity.type
_entity.pdbx_description
1 polymer ?
#
loop_
_entity_poly.entity_id
_entity_poly.type
_entity_poly.pdbx_seq_one_letter_code
_entity_poly.pdbx_strand_id
1 'polypeptide(L)' 'FRRYEKRHSNIPAHASPCFRVKEGDHVIIGQCRPLSKTVRFNVLKVIPAGSSGRGKKAFTGL' A
#
# COMPACT_ATOMS: atom_id res chain seq x y z
N PHE A 1 -1.46 28.43 11.24
CA PHE A 1 -2.35 27.50 11.94
C PHE A 1 -1.55 26.27 12.37
N ARG A 2 -1.33 26.06 13.67
CA ARG A 2 -0.69 24.87 14.23
C ARG A 2 -1.68 23.69 14.24
N ARG A 3 -2.19 23.31 13.06
CA ARG A 3 -3.17 22.23 12.85
C ARG A 3 -2.63 21.27 11.80
N TYR A 4 -2.78 19.98 12.05
CA TYR A 4 -2.43 18.95 11.08
C TYR A 4 -3.61 18.70 10.11
N GLU A 5 -3.27 18.37 8.87
CA GLU A 5 -4.21 18.02 7.80
C GLU A 5 -3.95 16.57 7.37
N LYS A 6 -5.02 15.82 7.13
CA LYS A 6 -4.92 14.47 6.59
C LYS A 6 -4.45 14.51 5.13
N ARG A 7 -3.35 13.80 4.82
CA ARG A 7 -2.81 13.66 3.46
C ARG A 7 -2.61 12.19 3.11
N HIS A 8 -2.72 11.86 1.82
CA HIS A 8 -2.38 10.54 1.29
C HIS A 8 -1.64 10.70 -0.04
N SER A 9 -0.78 9.72 -0.36
CA SER A 9 -0.10 9.60 -1.65
C SER A 9 -0.21 8.15 -2.13
N ASN A 10 -0.32 7.98 -3.45
CA ASN A 10 -0.44 6.66 -4.06
C ASN A 10 0.93 6.22 -4.58
N ILE A 11 1.42 5.06 -4.13
CA ILE A 11 2.70 4.50 -4.55
C ILE A 11 2.44 3.23 -5.37
N PRO A 12 2.80 3.19 -6.66
CA PRO A 12 2.67 1.99 -7.46
C PRO A 12 3.76 0.97 -7.10
N ALA A 13 3.35 -0.25 -6.75
CA ALA A 13 4.23 -1.35 -6.42
C ALA A 13 3.92 -2.58 -7.29
N HIS A 14 4.96 -3.32 -7.66
CA HIS A 14 4.83 -4.61 -8.31
C HIS A 14 4.40 -5.66 -7.27
N ALA A 15 3.37 -6.44 -7.59
CA ALA A 15 2.96 -7.59 -6.79
C ALA A 15 3.42 -8.87 -7.50
N SER A 16 4.34 -9.60 -6.88
CA SER A 16 4.70 -10.93 -7.36
C SER A 16 3.49 -11.86 -7.30
N PRO A 17 3.27 -12.74 -8.30
CA PRO A 17 2.11 -13.64 -8.34
C PRO A 17 2.01 -14.58 -7.12
N CYS A 18 3.08 -14.73 -6.34
CA CYS A 18 3.08 -15.49 -5.08
C CYS A 18 2.18 -14.88 -4.00
N PHE A 19 1.88 -13.58 -4.06
CA PHE A 19 1.08 -12.89 -3.07
C PHE A 19 -0.39 -12.83 -3.47
N ARG A 20 -1.27 -13.38 -2.63
CA ARG A 20 -2.73 -13.25 -2.77
C ARG A 20 -3.19 -11.95 -2.12
N VAL A 21 -3.08 -10.84 -2.85
CA VAL A 21 -3.44 -9.50 -2.37
C VAL A 21 -4.93 -9.25 -2.59
N LYS A 22 -5.64 -8.76 -1.57
CA LYS A 22 -7.01 -8.25 -1.66
C LYS A 22 -7.05 -6.75 -1.38
N GLU A 23 -8.12 -6.10 -1.80
CA GLU A 23 -8.33 -4.69 -1.47
C GLU A 23 -8.43 -4.50 0.04
N GLY A 24 -7.65 -3.56 0.58
CA GLY A 24 -7.62 -3.25 2.01
C GLY A 24 -6.50 -3.96 2.78
N ASP A 25 -5.76 -4.88 2.16
CA ASP A 25 -4.61 -5.50 2.82
C ASP A 25 -3.47 -4.49 3.08
N HIS A 26 -2.79 -4.65 4.19
CA HIS A 26 -1.60 -3.87 4.51
C HIS A 26 -0.38 -4.54 3.88
N VAL A 27 0.33 -3.81 3.03
CA VAL A 27 1.52 -4.32 2.34
C VAL A 27 2.77 -3.58 2.79
N ILE A 28 3.84 -4.33 3.05
CA ILE A 28 5.18 -3.79 3.23
C ILE A 28 5.83 -3.76 1.86
N ILE A 29 6.16 -2.56 1.40
CA ILE A 29 6.84 -2.33 0.13
C ILE A 29 8.32 -2.03 0.37
N GLY A 30 9.18 -2.57 -0.48
CA GLY A 30 10.62 -2.28 -0.52
C GLY A 30 10.99 -1.54 -1.80
N GLN A 31 11.93 -0.61 -1.72
CA GLN A 31 12.51 0.04 -2.89
C GLN A 31 13.27 -0.99 -3.74
N CYS A 32 13.12 -0.91 -5.06
CA CYS A 32 13.83 -1.77 -6.01
C CYS A 32 14.37 -0.94 -7.18
N ARG A 33 15.05 -1.59 -8.12
CA ARG A 33 15.38 -0.99 -9.42
C ARG A 33 14.10 -0.57 -10.15
N PRO A 34 14.15 0.41 -11.08
CA PRO A 34 13.00 0.75 -11.91
C PRO A 34 12.52 -0.47 -12.70
N LEU A 35 11.29 -0.93 -12.45
CA LEU A 35 10.66 -2.03 -13.18
C LEU A 35 9.82 -1.51 -14.34
N SER A 36 9.27 -0.31 -14.23
CA SER A 36 8.53 0.38 -15.30
C SER A 36 8.66 1.90 -15.16
N LYS A 37 7.93 2.66 -16.00
CA LYS A 37 7.88 4.12 -15.94
C LYS A 37 7.57 4.66 -14.55
N THR A 38 6.70 3.97 -13.80
CA THR A 38 6.22 4.41 -12.49
C THR A 38 6.53 3.42 -11.37
N VAL A 39 6.75 2.13 -11.68
CA VAL A 39 6.95 1.09 -10.66
C VAL A 39 8.41 1.01 -10.27
N ARG A 40 8.70 1.40 -9.02
CA ARG A 40 10.04 1.35 -8.39
C ARG A 40 10.04 0.62 -7.05
N PHE A 41 8.91 0.02 -6.69
CA PHE A 41 8.69 -0.67 -5.44
C PHE A 41 8.18 -2.09 -5.70
N ASN A 42 8.57 -3.03 -4.85
CA ASN A 42 8.06 -4.40 -4.86
C ASN A 42 7.43 -4.72 -3.50
N VAL A 43 6.38 -5.54 -3.51
CA VAL A 43 5.75 -6.04 -2.28
C VAL A 43 6.67 -7.11 -1.66
N LEU A 44 6.99 -6.94 -0.37
CA LEU A 44 7.82 -7.88 0.40
C LEU A 44 6.98 -8.80 1.30
N LYS A 45 5.94 -8.24 1.93
CA LYS A 45 5.06 -8.96 2.86
C LYS A 45 3.65 -8.41 2.79
N VAL A 46 2.67 -9.31 2.81
CA VAL A 46 1.24 -8.98 2.94
C VAL A 46 0.81 -9.28 4.37
N ILE A 47 0.20 -8.30 5.01
CA ILE A 47 -0.45 -8.42 6.32
C ILE A 47 -1.96 -8.37 6.02
N PRO A 48 -2.67 -9.50 6.12
CA PRO A 48 -4.09 -9.56 5.78
C PRO A 48 -4.87 -8.68 6.76
N ALA A 49 -5.58 -7.70 6.23
CA ALA A 49 -6.50 -6.90 7.05
C ALA A 49 -7.82 -7.70 7.14
N GLY A 50 -8.11 -8.24 8.32
CA GLY A 50 -9.38 -8.95 8.56
C GLY A 50 -10.56 -8.12 8.09
N SER A 51 -11.47 -8.74 7.33
CA SER A 51 -12.63 -8.19 6.61
C SER A 51 -13.26 -6.92 7.21
N SER A 52 -12.65 -5.77 6.97
CA SER A 52 -13.20 -4.47 7.31
C SER A 52 -13.29 -3.67 6.02
N GLY A 53 -14.40 -3.90 5.31
CA GLY A 53 -14.67 -3.29 4.03
C GLY A 53 -14.58 -1.77 4.11
N ARG A 54 -13.49 -1.20 3.56
CA ARG A 54 -13.39 0.22 3.15
C ARG A 54 -12.13 0.47 2.32
N GLY A 55 -12.00 -0.21 1.18
CA GLY A 55 -10.86 -0.08 0.25
C GLY A 55 -10.59 1.33 -0.31
N LYS A 56 -11.46 2.32 -0.06
CA LYS A 56 -11.27 3.72 -0.48
C LYS A 56 -11.40 4.77 0.63
N LYS A 57 -11.69 4.37 1.87
CA LYS A 57 -11.87 5.29 3.03
C LYS A 57 -11.24 4.76 4.33
N ALA A 58 -10.30 3.83 4.23
CA ALA A 58 -9.54 3.36 5.37
C ALA A 58 -8.45 4.40 5.73
N PHE A 59 -8.43 4.82 7.00
CA PHE A 59 -7.35 5.59 7.58
C PHE A 59 -6.85 4.79 8.77
N THR A 60 -5.70 4.15 8.62
CA THR A 60 -4.96 3.63 9.75
C THR A 60 -4.18 4.80 10.34
N GLY A 61 -4.85 5.52 11.24
CA GLY A 61 -4.20 6.48 12.10
C GLY A 61 -3.30 5.74 13.08
N LEU A 62 -2.02 5.67 12.75
CA LEU A 62 -0.98 5.71 13.77
C LEU A 62 -0.52 7.16 13.88
#